data_AF-A0A7K5YWS6-F1
#
_entry.id   AF-A0A7K5YWS6-F1
#
_cell.length_a   1.000
_cell.length_b   1.000
_cell.length_c   1.000
_cell.angle_alpha   90.00
_cell.angle_beta   90.00
_cell.angle_gamma   90.00
#
_symmetry.space_group_name_H-M   'P 1'
#
loop_
_entity.id
_entity.type
_entity.pdbx_description
1 polymer ?
#
loop_
_entity_poly.entity_id
_entity_poly.type
_entity_poly.pdbx_seq_one_letter_code
_entity_poly.pdbx_strand_id
1 'polypeptide(L)'
;TVLQGIILLPLRATCIAFLALPAWLVASIATFRHHGKGSVPLKGWRRRMIQTALSSLTRTLFFIMGFQVKVKGKIASLLEAPIFVAAPHSSFFDAIISALTGMPSIVSRAENLSTPVFGTILSSLQPVSVSRQDPDSRKNTVTEITKRALSRGQWPQVI
;
A
#
# COMPACT_ATOMS: atom_id res chain seq x y z
N THR A 1 -22.19 6.97 -24.85
CA THR A 1 -21.47 7.15 -23.56
C THR A 1 -22.29 6.66 -22.37
N VAL A 2 -23.56 7.05 -22.22
CA VAL A 2 -24.42 6.60 -21.09
C VAL A 2 -24.67 5.09 -21.06
N LEU A 3 -25.05 4.48 -22.18
CA LEU A 3 -25.30 3.03 -22.27
C LEU A 3 -24.06 2.18 -21.95
N GLN A 4 -22.89 2.61 -22.42
CA GLN A 4 -21.61 1.97 -22.10
C GLN A 4 -21.29 2.11 -20.61
N GLY A 5 -21.56 3.26 -19.99
CA GLY A 5 -21.38 3.45 -18.55
C GLY A 5 -22.28 2.52 -17.72
N ILE A 6 -23.54 2.36 -18.11
CA ILE A 6 -24.51 1.48 -17.42
C ILE A 6 -24.06 0.02 -17.41
N ILE A 7 -23.38 -0.44 -18.47
CA ILE A 7 -22.91 -1.83 -18.56
C ILE A 7 -21.50 -1.97 -17.97
N LEU A 8 -20.60 -1.03 -18.26
CA LEU A 8 -19.19 -1.12 -17.89
C LEU A 8 -18.95 -0.89 -16.41
N LEU A 9 -19.70 0.03 -15.78
CA LEU A 9 -19.56 0.32 -14.35
C LEU A 9 -19.86 -0.90 -13.47
N PRO A 10 -21.02 -1.58 -13.58
CA PRO A 10 -21.31 -2.75 -12.75
C PRO A 10 -20.32 -3.87 -13.06
N LEU A 11 -19.95 -4.09 -14.33
CA LEU A 11 -18.95 -5.08 -14.70
C LEU A 11 -17.61 -4.83 -13.98
N ARG A 12 -17.09 -3.59 -14.02
CA ARG A 12 -15.86 -3.21 -13.33
C ARG A 12 -15.99 -3.36 -11.82
N ALA A 13 -17.11 -2.93 -11.23
CA ALA A 13 -17.36 -3.06 -9.80
C ALA A 13 -17.34 -4.53 -9.35
N THR A 14 -18.00 -5.41 -10.12
CA THR A 14 -17.99 -6.86 -9.89
C THR A 14 -16.57 -7.41 -9.96
N CYS A 15 -15.81 -7.09 -11.01
CA CYS A 15 -14.42 -7.53 -11.13
C CYS A 15 -13.53 -7.04 -9.98
N ILE A 16 -13.68 -5.78 -9.55
CA ILE A 16 -12.94 -5.20 -8.43
C ILE A 16 -13.28 -5.93 -7.12
N ALA A 17 -14.55 -6.23 -6.88
CA ALA A 17 -14.98 -7.01 -5.72
C ALA A 17 -14.35 -8.42 -5.72
N PHE A 18 -14.32 -9.09 -6.87
CA PHE A 18 -13.65 -10.38 -7.02
C PHE A 18 -12.13 -10.31 -6.80
N LEU A 19 -11.47 -9.21 -7.17
CA LEU A 19 -10.03 -9.01 -6.93
C LEU A 19 -9.69 -8.63 -5.48
N ALA A 20 -10.63 -8.04 -4.74
CA ALA A 20 -10.42 -7.69 -3.34
C ALA A 20 -10.21 -8.93 -2.46
N LEU A 21 -10.90 -10.04 -2.76
CA LEU A 21 -10.79 -11.30 -2.03
C LEU A 21 -9.37 -11.91 -2.06
N PRO A 22 -8.75 -12.19 -3.23
CA PRO A 22 -7.39 -12.71 -3.27
C PRO A 22 -6.37 -11.70 -2.71
N ALA A 23 -6.57 -10.40 -2.89
CA ALA A 23 -5.69 -9.38 -2.29
C ALA A 23 -5.71 -9.46 -0.76
N TRP A 24 -6.91 -9.58 -0.18
CA TRP A 24 -7.10 -9.78 1.24
C TRP A 24 -6.52 -11.12 1.74
N LEU A 25 -6.69 -12.22 1.01
CA LEU A 25 -6.09 -13.51 1.35
C LEU A 25 -4.56 -13.44 1.36
N VAL A 26 -3.96 -12.85 0.33
CA VAL A 26 -2.50 -12.63 0.25
C VAL A 26 -2.01 -11.81 1.44
N ALA A 27 -2.69 -10.70 1.75
CA ALA A 27 -2.35 -9.87 2.90
C ALA A 27 -2.50 -10.61 4.24
N SER A 28 -3.57 -11.40 4.38
CA SER A 28 -3.84 -12.21 5.57
C SER A 28 -2.75 -13.25 5.78
N ILE A 29 -2.37 -13.99 4.73
CA ILE A 29 -1.28 -14.98 4.78
C ILE A 29 0.06 -14.32 5.11
N ALA A 30 0.36 -13.17 4.48
CA ALA A 30 1.61 -12.44 4.71
C ALA A 30 1.74 -11.96 6.16
N THR A 31 0.63 -11.63 6.81
CA THR A 31 0.59 -11.09 8.17
C THR A 31 0.25 -12.13 9.24
N PHE A 32 -0.17 -13.34 8.83
CA PHE A 32 -0.60 -14.39 9.74
C PHE A 32 0.48 -14.74 10.77
N ARG A 33 0.14 -14.65 12.06
CA ARG A 33 1.06 -14.89 13.20
C ARG A 33 2.35 -14.06 13.16
N HIS A 34 2.34 -12.89 12.54
CA HIS A 34 3.48 -11.99 12.58
C HIS A 34 3.51 -11.26 13.94
N HIS A 35 4.35 -11.76 14.85
CA HIS A 35 4.45 -11.32 16.25
C HIS A 35 4.73 -9.81 16.45
N GLY A 36 5.26 -9.13 15.44
CA GLY A 36 5.63 -7.71 15.55
C GLY A 36 4.46 -6.71 15.48
N LYS A 37 3.23 -7.08 15.08
CA LYS A 37 2.10 -6.12 14.88
C LYS A 37 2.50 -4.79 14.17
N GLY A 38 3.46 -4.84 13.23
CA GLY A 38 3.94 -3.65 12.53
C GLY A 38 5.18 -2.95 13.12
N SER A 39 5.77 -3.45 14.22
CA SER A 39 7.02 -2.92 14.81
C SER A 39 8.31 -3.54 14.26
N VAL A 40 8.19 -4.64 13.52
CA VAL A 40 9.29 -5.37 12.87
C VAL A 40 8.96 -5.52 11.39
N PRO A 41 9.90 -5.26 10.45
CA PRO A 41 9.61 -5.34 9.03
C PRO A 41 9.35 -6.78 8.58
N LEU A 42 8.41 -6.97 7.65
CA LEU A 42 8.20 -8.23 6.96
C LEU A 42 9.45 -8.57 6.15
N LYS A 43 9.91 -9.81 6.26
CA LYS A 43 11.11 -10.31 5.58
C LYS A 43 10.85 -11.63 4.84
N GLY A 44 11.80 -12.01 4.00
CA GLY A 44 11.81 -13.30 3.31
C GLY A 44 10.61 -13.48 2.38
N TRP A 45 9.98 -14.66 2.45
CA TRP A 45 8.89 -15.03 1.55
C TRP A 45 7.64 -14.15 1.73
N ARG A 46 7.34 -13.69 2.95
CA ARG A 46 6.18 -12.83 3.23
C ARG A 46 6.29 -11.51 2.47
N ARG A 47 7.46 -10.88 2.55
CA ARG A 47 7.74 -9.63 1.82
C ARG A 47 7.71 -9.84 0.31
N ARG A 48 8.35 -10.91 -0.18
CA ARG A 48 8.32 -11.24 -1.61
C ARG A 48 6.89 -11.45 -2.12
N MET A 49 6.05 -12.14 -1.36
CA MET A 49 4.65 -12.38 -1.72
C MET A 49 3.84 -11.07 -1.83
N ILE A 50 4.04 -10.12 -0.91
CA ILE A 50 3.45 -8.77 -1.01
C ILE A 50 3.98 -8.05 -2.26
N GLN A 51 5.29 -8.07 -2.49
CA GLN A 51 5.91 -7.39 -3.62
C GLN A 51 5.50 -7.95 -4.99
N THR A 52 5.18 -9.24 -5.08
CA THR A 52 4.78 -9.87 -6.34
C THR A 52 3.27 -9.95 -6.47
N ALA A 53 2.62 -10.72 -5.61
CA ALA A 53 1.19 -11.03 -5.73
C ALA A 53 0.32 -9.81 -5.45
N LEU A 54 0.53 -9.11 -4.33
CA LEU A 54 -0.29 -7.93 -4.01
C LEU A 54 -0.02 -6.79 -5.01
N SER A 55 1.22 -6.60 -5.47
CA SER A 55 1.53 -5.64 -6.53
C SER A 55 0.83 -5.97 -7.84
N SER A 56 0.85 -7.23 -8.27
CA SER A 56 0.17 -7.68 -9.47
C SER A 56 -1.34 -7.46 -9.37
N LEU A 57 -1.96 -7.88 -8.27
CA LEU A 57 -3.39 -7.68 -8.02
C LEU A 57 -3.77 -6.20 -8.03
N THR A 58 -2.96 -5.35 -7.40
CA THR A 58 -3.19 -3.90 -7.39
C THR A 58 -3.09 -3.31 -8.80
N ARG A 59 -2.07 -3.67 -9.59
CA ARG A 59 -1.93 -3.21 -10.98
C ARG A 59 -3.12 -3.65 -11.83
N THR A 60 -3.58 -4.88 -11.67
CA THR A 60 -4.77 -5.41 -12.36
C THR A 60 -6.03 -4.67 -11.94
N LEU A 61 -6.22 -4.39 -10.65
CA LEU A 61 -7.34 -3.61 -10.14
C LEU A 61 -7.39 -2.23 -10.79
N PHE A 62 -6.25 -1.52 -10.83
CA PHE A 62 -6.15 -0.22 -11.49
C PHE A 62 -6.37 -0.28 -13.00
N PHE A 63 -5.88 -1.32 -13.68
CA PHE A 63 -6.15 -1.54 -15.09
C PHE A 63 -7.66 -1.72 -15.36
N ILE A 64 -8.37 -2.50 -14.53
CA ILE A 64 -9.83 -2.69 -14.63
C ILE A 64 -10.57 -1.37 -14.39
N MET A 65 -10.09 -0.53 -13.46
CA MET A 65 -10.62 0.83 -13.27
C MET A 65 -10.38 1.75 -14.49
N GLY A 66 -9.51 1.35 -15.42
CA GLY A 66 -9.20 2.07 -16.66
C GLY A 66 -7.89 2.86 -16.62
N PHE A 67 -7.06 2.66 -15.59
CA PHE A 67 -5.76 3.33 -15.50
C PHE A 67 -4.70 2.60 -16.29
N GLN A 68 -3.98 3.35 -17.12
CA GLN A 68 -2.72 2.92 -17.74
C GLN A 68 -1.64 3.89 -17.28
N VAL A 69 -0.69 3.40 -16.50
CA VAL A 69 0.37 4.23 -15.95
C VAL A 69 1.66 4.03 -16.72
N LYS A 70 2.22 5.15 -17.17
CA LYS A 70 3.55 5.22 -17.78
C LYS A 70 4.52 5.82 -16.77
N VAL A 71 5.53 5.05 -16.39
CA VAL A 71 6.62 5.54 -15.55
C VAL A 71 7.65 6.25 -16.44
N LYS A 72 8.03 7.48 -16.07
CA LYS A 72 9.13 8.23 -16.69
C LYS A 72 10.29 8.28 -15.71
N GLY A 73 11.51 8.04 -16.21
CA GLY A 73 12.71 7.95 -15.39
C GLY A 73 12.86 6.59 -14.70
N LYS A 74 13.68 6.56 -13.65
CA LYS A 74 14.00 5.36 -12.87
C LYS A 74 13.60 5.59 -11.41
N ILE A 75 12.92 4.61 -10.82
CA ILE A 75 12.62 4.62 -9.38
C ILE A 75 13.93 4.41 -8.63
N ALA A 76 14.27 5.34 -7.73
CA ALA A 76 15.44 5.25 -6.88
C ALA A 76 15.36 4.03 -5.97
N SER A 77 16.52 3.41 -5.72
CA SER A 77 16.57 2.26 -4.81
C SER A 77 16.34 2.68 -3.36
N LEU A 78 15.95 1.73 -2.51
CA LEU A 78 15.85 1.95 -1.06
C LEU A 78 17.14 2.49 -0.42
N LEU A 79 18.31 2.09 -0.93
CA LEU A 79 19.61 2.54 -0.42
C LEU A 79 19.95 3.97 -0.84
N GLU A 80 19.44 4.40 -1.99
CA GLU A 80 19.65 5.74 -2.54
C GLU A 80 18.65 6.74 -1.96
N ALA A 81 17.37 6.35 -1.91
CA ALA A 81 16.28 7.17 -1.40
C ALA A 81 15.35 6.31 -0.53
N PRO A 82 15.47 6.36 0.80
CA PRO A 82 14.62 5.57 1.68
C PRO A 82 13.20 6.14 1.84
N ILE A 83 12.98 7.38 1.42
CA ILE A 83 11.68 8.05 1.39
C ILE A 83 11.28 8.27 -0.06
N PHE A 84 10.09 7.81 -0.41
CA PHE A 84 9.46 8.04 -1.70
C PHE A 84 8.35 9.06 -1.51
N VAL A 85 8.22 10.05 -2.40
CA VAL A 85 7.18 11.08 -2.29
C VAL A 85 6.20 10.91 -3.44
N ALA A 86 4.93 10.66 -3.13
CA ALA A 86 3.83 10.69 -4.10
C ALA A 86 3.18 12.08 -4.10
N ALA A 87 3.56 12.92 -5.06
CA ALA A 87 3.05 14.28 -5.17
C ALA A 87 2.81 14.70 -6.64
N PRO A 88 1.84 15.60 -6.89
CA PRO A 88 0.85 16.11 -5.95
C PRO A 88 -0.19 15.04 -5.58
N HIS A 89 -0.64 15.01 -4.32
CA HIS A 89 -1.72 14.09 -3.94
C HIS A 89 -3.05 14.64 -4.46
N SER A 90 -3.57 14.00 -5.51
CA SER A 90 -4.71 14.48 -6.28
C SER A 90 -5.96 13.62 -6.06
N SER A 91 -5.78 12.35 -5.71
CA SER A 91 -6.90 11.43 -5.51
C SER A 91 -6.52 10.16 -4.74
N PHE A 92 -7.52 9.35 -4.37
CA PHE A 92 -7.30 8.00 -3.85
C PHE A 92 -6.59 7.08 -4.87
N PHE A 93 -6.65 7.38 -6.16
CA PHE A 93 -6.01 6.57 -7.21
C PHE A 93 -4.49 6.69 -7.20
N ASP A 94 -3.93 7.66 -6.49
CA ASP A 94 -2.49 7.82 -6.34
C ASP A 94 -1.87 6.58 -5.66
N ALA A 95 -2.67 5.80 -4.93
CA ALA A 95 -2.28 4.52 -4.34
C ALA A 95 -1.73 3.49 -5.35
N ILE A 96 -1.95 3.66 -6.66
CA ILE A 96 -1.33 2.80 -7.68
C ILE A 96 0.20 2.81 -7.58
N ILE A 97 0.77 3.93 -7.11
CA ILE A 97 2.22 4.09 -6.99
C ILE A 97 2.82 3.00 -6.11
N SER A 98 2.10 2.54 -5.08
CA SER A 98 2.55 1.47 -4.19
C SER A 98 2.86 0.18 -4.95
N ALA A 99 2.08 -0.14 -5.97
CA ALA A 99 2.32 -1.33 -6.79
C ALA A 99 3.49 -1.18 -7.77
N LEU A 100 3.84 0.06 -8.12
CA LEU A 100 4.97 0.38 -9.00
C LEU A 100 6.28 0.46 -8.24
N THR A 101 6.24 0.84 -6.95
CA THR A 101 7.41 1.00 -6.08
C THR A 101 7.65 -0.19 -5.16
N GLY A 102 7.03 -1.35 -5.45
CA GLY A 102 7.29 -2.58 -4.72
C GLY A 102 6.72 -2.60 -3.31
N MET A 103 5.52 -2.04 -3.14
CA MET A 103 4.72 -2.06 -1.91
C MET A 103 5.44 -1.45 -0.71
N PRO A 104 5.80 -0.16 -0.77
CA PRO A 104 6.44 0.55 0.33
C PRO A 104 5.55 0.60 1.59
N SER A 105 6.15 0.98 2.70
CA SER A 105 5.41 1.34 3.91
C SER A 105 4.75 2.69 3.70
N ILE A 106 3.44 2.80 3.96
CA ILE A 106 2.71 4.04 3.70
C ILE A 106 2.40 4.79 4.99
N VAL A 107 2.24 6.11 4.93
CA VAL A 107 1.63 6.86 6.03
C VAL A 107 0.10 6.79 5.89
N SER A 108 -0.60 6.31 6.93
CA SER A 108 -2.06 6.20 6.90
C SER A 108 -2.69 6.53 8.24
N ARG A 109 -3.93 7.02 8.19
CA ARG A 109 -4.77 7.17 9.38
C ARG A 109 -4.97 5.83 10.09
N ALA A 110 -4.95 5.85 11.41
CA ALA A 110 -5.14 4.68 12.26
C ALA A 110 -6.50 4.01 12.00
N GLU A 111 -7.53 4.81 11.75
CA GLU A 111 -8.89 4.36 11.48
C GLU A 111 -8.99 3.54 10.19
N ASN A 112 -8.11 3.75 9.21
CA ASN A 112 -8.10 2.95 7.99
C ASN A 112 -7.69 1.50 8.26
N LEU A 113 -6.95 1.23 9.34
CA LEU A 113 -6.48 -0.11 9.70
C LEU A 113 -7.60 -0.99 10.26
N SER A 114 -8.66 -0.41 10.80
CA SER A 114 -9.84 -1.13 11.29
C SER A 114 -10.90 -1.35 10.22
N THR A 115 -10.71 -0.83 9.00
CA THR A 115 -11.66 -1.04 7.91
C THR A 115 -11.71 -2.53 7.51
N PRO A 116 -12.88 -3.17 7.43
CA PRO A 116 -12.99 -4.57 7.02
C PRO A 116 -12.35 -4.80 5.65
N VAL A 117 -11.65 -5.94 5.49
CA VAL A 117 -10.90 -6.33 4.28
C VAL A 117 -9.72 -5.39 3.97
N PHE A 118 -9.98 -4.12 3.70
CA PHE A 118 -8.98 -3.12 3.33
C PHE A 118 -7.93 -2.89 4.44
N GLY A 119 -8.35 -2.87 5.70
CA GLY A 119 -7.45 -2.68 6.84
C GLY A 119 -6.40 -3.78 6.96
N THR A 120 -6.72 -5.03 6.58
CA THR A 120 -5.74 -6.13 6.54
C THR A 120 -4.74 -5.95 5.42
N ILE A 121 -5.20 -5.57 4.21
CA ILE A 121 -4.34 -5.26 3.07
C ILE A 121 -3.38 -4.13 3.45
N LEU A 122 -3.93 -3.05 4.00
CA LEU A 122 -3.19 -1.89 4.43
C LEU A 122 -2.16 -2.26 5.52
N SER A 123 -2.56 -3.04 6.52
CA SER A 123 -1.67 -3.51 7.60
C SER A 123 -0.52 -4.37 7.07
N SER A 124 -0.71 -5.08 5.96
CA SER A 124 0.37 -5.86 5.32
C SER A 124 1.47 -4.99 4.71
N LEU A 125 1.19 -3.72 4.42
CA LEU A 125 2.18 -2.73 4.02
C LEU A 125 2.93 -2.12 5.22
N GLN A 126 2.52 -2.48 6.44
CA GLN A 126 3.12 -2.00 7.69
C GLN A 126 3.16 -0.48 7.77
N PRO A 127 2.02 0.21 7.73
CA PRO A 127 1.98 1.64 7.61
C PRO A 127 2.51 2.34 8.86
N VAL A 128 2.98 3.58 8.70
CA VAL A 128 3.16 4.51 9.81
C VAL A 128 1.79 5.11 10.11
N SER A 129 1.25 4.76 11.27
CA SER A 129 -0.10 5.15 11.67
C SER A 129 -0.13 6.59 12.21
N VAL A 130 -1.09 7.38 11.74
CA VAL A 130 -1.35 8.74 12.25
C VAL A 130 -2.75 8.79 12.87
N SER A 131 -2.88 9.46 14.01
CA SER A 131 -4.13 9.62 14.75
C SER A 131 -4.33 11.09 15.07
N ARG A 132 -5.57 11.57 14.90
CA ARG A 132 -5.92 12.95 15.29
C ARG A 132 -6.23 13.08 16.77
N GLN A 133 -6.47 11.96 17.43
CA GLN A 133 -6.84 11.89 18.84
C GLN A 133 -5.59 11.89 19.75
N ASP A 134 -4.43 11.50 19.21
CA ASP A 134 -3.14 11.55 19.90
C ASP A 134 -2.43 12.90 19.62
N PRO A 135 -2.26 13.78 20.62
CA PRO A 135 -1.59 15.07 20.45
C PRO A 135 -0.11 14.92 20.04
N ASP A 136 0.53 13.80 20.37
CA ASP A 136 1.91 13.50 20.01
C ASP A 136 2.03 12.79 18.65
N SER A 137 0.91 12.49 17.96
CA SER A 137 0.91 11.65 16.77
C SER A 137 1.85 12.16 15.68
N ARG A 138 1.92 13.49 15.47
CA ARG A 138 2.84 14.08 14.48
C ARG A 138 4.29 13.81 14.83
N LYS A 139 4.67 13.98 16.11
CA LYS A 139 6.03 13.75 16.60
C LYS A 139 6.39 12.26 16.50
N ASN A 140 5.47 11.39 16.88
CA ASN A 140 5.60 9.93 16.79
C ASN A 140 5.78 9.48 15.34
N THR A 141 5.01 10.05 14.41
CA THR A 141 5.10 9.79 12.98
C THR A 141 6.46 10.17 12.42
N VAL A 142 6.94 11.39 12.68
CA VAL A 142 8.27 11.84 12.23
C VAL A 142 9.37 10.95 12.79
N THR A 143 9.25 10.56 14.06
CA THR A 143 10.22 9.68 14.73
C THR A 143 10.27 8.31 14.05
N GLU A 144 9.11 7.72 13.75
CA GLU A 144 9.03 6.40 13.13
C GLU A 144 9.49 6.43 11.66
N ILE A 145 9.14 7.45 10.89
CA ILE A 145 9.65 7.65 9.51
C ILE A 145 11.17 7.77 9.54
N THR A 146 11.72 8.61 10.43
CA THR A 146 13.16 8.81 10.57
C THR A 146 13.87 7.50 10.93
N LYS A 147 13.34 6.76 11.91
CA LYS A 147 13.86 5.44 12.31
C LYS A 147 13.88 4.44 11.16
N ARG A 148 12.81 4.37 10.36
CA ARG A 148 12.73 3.45 9.21
C ARG A 148 13.67 3.86 8.09
N ALA A 149 13.75 5.16 7.80
CA ALA A 149 14.63 5.69 6.76
C ALA A 149 16.11 5.43 7.09
N LEU A 150 16.50 5.57 8.36
CA LEU A 150 17.87 5.34 8.82
C LEU A 150 18.20 3.86 9.09
N SER A 151 17.26 2.94 8.81
CA SER A 151 17.42 1.51 9.12
C SER A 151 18.37 0.74 8.19
N ARG A 152 19.09 1.41 7.29
CA ARG A 152 20.03 0.82 6.32
C ARG A 152 19.40 -0.33 5.51
N GLY A 153 18.17 -0.13 5.07
CA GLY A 153 17.44 -1.07 4.21
C GLY A 153 16.76 -2.23 4.94
N GLN A 154 16.70 -2.22 6.28
CA GLN A 154 15.93 -3.21 7.04
C GLN A 154 14.42 -3.02 6.86
N TRP A 155 13.98 -1.76 6.75
CA TRP A 155 12.61 -1.40 6.40
C TRP A 155 12.47 -1.11 4.90
N PRO A 156 11.31 -1.40 4.30
CA PRO A 156 11.00 -0.90 2.96
C PRO A 156 10.94 0.63 2.93
N GLN A 157 10.95 1.21 1.73
CA GLN A 157 10.80 2.66 1.54
C GLN A 157 9.52 3.13 2.21
N VAL A 158 9.53 4.36 2.72
CA VAL A 158 8.34 5.01 3.28
C VAL A 158 7.75 5.96 2.24
N ILE A 159 6.43 5.94 2.07
CA ILE A 159 5.67 6.82 1.16
C ILE A 159 4.55 7.59 1.87
#